data_AF-A0A6P1F3R0-F1
#
_entry.id   AF-A0A6P1F3R0-F1
#
_cell.length_a   1.000
_cell.length_b   1.000
_cell.length_c   1.000
_cell.angle_alpha   90.00
_cell.angle_beta   90.00
_cell.angle_gamma   90.00
#
_symmetry.space_group_name_H-M   'P 1'
#
loop_
_entity.id
_entity.type
_entity.pdbx_description
1 polymer ?
#
loop_
_entity_poly.entity_id
_entity_poly.type
_entity_poly.pdbx_seq_one_letter_code
_entity_poly.pdbx_strand_id
1 'polypeptide(L)'
;MMTETARATETPTFTSAPSVVTKQPTEARHVPDGVSTASQPVIGCRIDVSGRTFTVELEMAGIFLRQVRRSLRDGTGASVLLRHVDGIEMIPFTRATPFEVSDIVCPEGIEPADARASEGLRAR
;
A
#
# COMPACT_ATOMS: atom_id res chain seq x y z
N MET A 1 45.42 8.78 -42.56
CA MET A 1 45.14 7.33 -42.64
C MET A 1 43.72 7.13 -42.14
N MET A 2 42.76 7.04 -43.06
CA MET A 2 42.24 5.80 -43.67
C MET A 2 41.62 4.89 -42.59
N THR A 3 40.30 5.01 -42.43
CA THR A 3 39.25 4.02 -42.81
C THR A 3 38.98 3.07 -41.63
N GLU A 4 37.81 2.48 -41.41
CA GLU A 4 36.75 2.07 -42.31
C GLU A 4 35.46 1.80 -41.49
N THR A 5 34.35 2.19 -42.09
CA THR A 5 32.97 1.77 -41.85
C THR A 5 32.76 0.27 -41.96
N ALA A 6 31.84 -0.30 -41.16
CA ALA A 6 30.96 -1.37 -41.62
C ALA A 6 29.67 -1.46 -40.78
N ARG A 7 28.54 -1.12 -41.40
CA ARG A 7 27.20 -1.63 -41.06
C ARG A 7 27.11 -3.08 -41.54
N ALA A 8 26.38 -3.92 -40.83
CA ALA A 8 25.76 -5.11 -41.42
C ALA A 8 24.40 -5.37 -40.77
N THR A 9 23.49 -5.66 -41.67
CA THR A 9 22.03 -5.70 -41.57
C THR A 9 21.57 -7.15 -41.25
N GLU A 10 20.30 -7.30 -40.89
CA GLU A 10 19.40 -8.40 -41.27
C GLU A 10 18.87 -9.35 -40.18
N THR A 11 17.54 -9.38 -40.24
CA THR A 11 16.49 -10.24 -39.68
C THR A 11 16.70 -11.74 -39.85
N PRO A 12 16.13 -12.55 -38.95
CA PRO A 12 15.59 -13.86 -39.31
C PRO A 12 14.08 -13.76 -39.58
N THR A 13 13.73 -13.95 -40.85
CA THR A 13 12.40 -14.29 -41.34
C THR A 13 12.04 -15.71 -40.88
N PHE A 14 10.95 -15.87 -40.12
CA PHE A 14 10.30 -17.17 -39.96
C PHE A 14 9.04 -17.19 -40.82
N THR A 15 9.14 -17.88 -41.95
CA THR A 15 8.01 -18.26 -42.80
C THR A 15 7.35 -19.50 -42.21
N SER A 16 6.06 -19.42 -41.88
CA SER A 16 5.17 -20.59 -41.90
C SER A 16 3.81 -20.16 -42.44
N ALA A 17 3.32 -20.96 -43.39
CA ALA A 17 2.19 -20.68 -44.28
C ALA A 17 0.82 -20.75 -43.58
N PRO A 18 -0.27 -20.26 -44.21
CA PRO A 18 -1.57 -20.09 -43.58
C PRO A 18 -2.38 -21.40 -43.60
N SER A 19 -3.04 -21.73 -42.48
CA SER A 19 -4.13 -22.70 -42.47
C SER A 19 -5.45 -21.97 -42.27
N VAL A 20 -6.18 -21.82 -43.37
CA VAL A 20 -7.60 -21.48 -43.36
C VAL A 20 -8.36 -22.69 -42.83
N VAL A 21 -8.93 -22.57 -41.63
CA VAL A 21 -9.91 -23.53 -41.11
C VAL A 21 -11.08 -22.74 -40.55
N THR A 22 -12.14 -22.70 -41.37
CA THR A 22 -13.56 -22.85 -41.05
C THR A 22 -14.17 -22.11 -39.84
N LYS A 23 -15.18 -21.29 -40.16
CA LYS A 23 -16.20 -20.74 -39.27
C LYS A 23 -16.63 -21.72 -38.16
N GLN A 24 -16.50 -21.28 -36.93
CA GLN A 24 -17.43 -21.63 -35.86
C GLN A 24 -17.63 -20.37 -34.99
N PRO A 25 -18.88 -19.94 -34.71
CA PRO A 25 -19.11 -18.85 -33.77
C PRO A 25 -18.80 -19.40 -32.38
N THR A 26 -17.55 -19.20 -31.94
CA THR A 26 -17.11 -19.55 -30.59
C THR A 26 -17.93 -18.74 -29.60
N GLU A 27 -18.43 -19.49 -28.62
CA GLU A 27 -19.16 -19.09 -27.44
C GLU A 27 -18.82 -17.70 -26.92
N ALA A 28 -19.89 -17.08 -26.41
CA ALA A 28 -19.87 -15.95 -25.50
C ALA A 28 -18.53 -15.84 -24.78
N ARG A 29 -17.76 -14.84 -25.22
CA ARG A 29 -16.55 -14.36 -24.57
C ARG A 29 -16.93 -14.09 -23.12
N HIS A 30 -16.66 -15.07 -22.25
CA HIS A 30 -16.73 -14.90 -20.81
C HIS A 30 -15.72 -13.80 -20.51
N VAL A 31 -16.24 -12.57 -20.41
CA VAL A 31 -15.53 -11.45 -19.82
C VAL A 31 -15.19 -11.96 -18.43
N PRO A 32 -13.90 -12.12 -18.06
CA PRO A 32 -13.59 -12.39 -16.68
C PRO A 32 -14.19 -11.22 -15.89
N ASP A 33 -15.14 -11.56 -15.02
CA ASP A 33 -15.74 -10.67 -14.05
C ASP A 33 -14.68 -9.69 -13.58
N GLY A 34 -14.98 -8.40 -13.78
CA GLY A 34 -14.11 -7.33 -13.37
C GLY A 34 -13.76 -7.55 -11.92
N VAL A 35 -12.50 -7.91 -11.66
CA VAL A 35 -11.91 -7.83 -10.33
C VAL A 35 -12.13 -6.39 -9.93
N SER A 36 -13.13 -6.15 -9.08
CA SER A 36 -13.32 -4.87 -8.43
C SER A 36 -12.14 -4.70 -7.49
N THR A 37 -11.01 -4.23 -8.02
CA THR A 37 -9.82 -3.79 -7.27
C THR A 37 -10.08 -2.44 -6.61
N ALA A 38 -11.31 -2.17 -6.19
CA ALA A 38 -11.58 -1.04 -5.31
C ALA A 38 -11.15 -1.47 -3.91
N SER A 39 -9.84 -1.56 -3.68
CA SER A 39 -9.29 -1.53 -2.33
C SER A 39 -9.83 -0.26 -1.71
N GLN A 40 -10.80 -0.42 -0.81
CA GLN A 40 -11.45 0.68 -0.11
C GLN A 40 -10.37 1.65 0.45
N PRO A 41 -10.59 2.98 0.37
CA PRO A 41 -9.54 3.93 0.71
C PRO A 41 -9.18 3.82 2.19
N VAL A 42 -7.88 3.80 2.50
CA VAL A 42 -7.40 3.85 3.88
C VAL A 42 -7.57 5.27 4.40
N ILE A 43 -8.25 5.41 5.53
CA ILE A 43 -8.57 6.70 6.16
C ILE A 43 -7.73 6.99 7.40
N GLY A 44 -7.16 5.96 8.04
CA GLY A 44 -6.36 6.10 9.25
C GLY A 44 -5.62 4.80 9.58
N CYS A 45 -5.01 4.74 10.75
CA CYS A 45 -4.49 3.47 11.29
C CYS A 45 -4.96 3.27 12.73
N ARG A 46 -5.04 2.02 13.16
CA ARG A 46 -5.04 1.64 14.57
C ARG A 46 -3.66 1.14 14.92
N ILE A 47 -3.11 1.64 16.02
CA ILE A 47 -1.83 1.19 16.56
C ILE A 47 -2.11 0.55 17.90
N ASP A 48 -1.77 -0.72 18.02
CA ASP A 48 -1.82 -1.46 19.27
C ASP A 48 -0.42 -1.51 19.87
N VAL A 49 -0.25 -1.00 21.09
CA VAL A 49 1.02 -1.05 21.81
C VAL A 49 0.78 -1.56 23.22
N SER A 50 1.36 -2.73 23.55
CA SER A 50 1.27 -3.31 24.90
C SER A 50 -0.16 -3.39 25.45
N GLY A 51 -1.14 -3.71 24.59
CA GLY A 51 -2.56 -3.86 24.95
C GLY A 51 -3.37 -2.56 24.97
N ARG A 52 -2.79 -1.44 24.50
CA ARG A 52 -3.50 -0.17 24.30
C ARG A 52 -3.66 0.11 22.81
N THR A 53 -4.89 0.36 22.39
CA THR A 53 -5.22 0.70 21.00
C THR A 53 -5.34 2.22 20.85
N PHE A 54 -4.74 2.76 19.79
CA PHE A 54 -4.79 4.18 19.45
C PHE A 54 -5.27 4.36 18.02
N THR A 55 -6.32 5.16 17.83
CA THR A 55 -6.73 5.61 16.50
C THR A 55 -5.90 6.82 16.09
N VAL A 56 -5.24 6.73 14.93
CA VAL A 56 -4.26 7.72 14.49
C VAL A 56 -4.47 8.12 13.04
N GLU A 57 -4.13 9.38 12.76
CA GLU A 57 -4.01 9.87 11.40
C GLU A 57 -2.87 9.16 10.67
N LEU A 58 -3.06 8.87 9.37
CA LEU A 58 -2.04 8.22 8.52
C LEU A 58 -0.68 8.91 8.60
N GLU A 59 -0.68 10.25 8.56
CA GLU A 59 0.53 11.06 8.68
C GLU A 59 1.25 10.84 10.02
N MET A 60 0.48 10.76 11.11
CA MET A 60 1.01 10.58 12.47
C MET A 60 1.51 9.16 12.69
N ALA A 61 0.84 8.15 12.13
CA ALA A 61 1.33 6.76 12.11
C ALA A 61 2.71 6.68 11.45
N GLY A 62 2.89 7.35 10.30
CA GLY A 62 4.18 7.42 9.62
C GLY A 62 5.28 8.08 10.46
N ILE A 63 4.95 9.16 11.20
CA ILE A 63 5.89 9.82 12.12
C ILE A 63 6.26 8.90 13.28
N PHE A 64 5.29 8.25 13.90
CA PHE A 64 5.51 7.28 14.98
C PHE A 64 6.43 6.14 14.53
N LEU A 65 6.14 5.51 13.40
CA LEU A 65 6.95 4.40 12.87
C LEU A 65 8.39 4.80 12.57
N ARG A 66 8.62 6.03 12.10
CA ARG A 66 9.99 6.56 11.91
C ARG A 66 10.73 6.71 13.24
N GLN A 67 10.06 7.21 14.28
CA GLN A 67 10.65 7.32 15.62
C GLN A 67 10.97 5.94 16.22
N VAL A 68 10.03 4.98 16.12
CA VAL A 68 10.25 3.60 16.56
C VAL A 68 11.46 2.98 15.86
N ARG A 69 11.52 3.05 14.52
CA ARG A 69 12.66 2.52 13.74
C ARG A 69 13.99 3.13 14.15
N ARG A 70 14.01 4.42 14.48
CA ARG A 70 15.21 5.10 14.98
C ARG A 70 15.60 4.61 16.38
N SER A 71 14.65 4.58 17.32
CA SER A 71 14.85 4.07 18.68
C SER A 71 15.41 2.64 18.69
N LEU A 72 14.87 1.76 17.86
CA LEU A 72 15.31 0.36 17.77
C LEU A 72 16.73 0.22 17.19
N ARG A 73 17.13 1.12 16.29
CA ARG A 73 18.48 1.18 15.71
C ARG A 73 19.51 1.58 16.76
N ASP A 74 19.18 2.58 17.56
CA ASP A 74 20.07 3.12 18.60
C ASP A 74 20.23 2.14 19.79
N GLY A 75 19.29 1.20 19.96
CA GLY A 75 19.44 0.01 20.81
C GLY A 75 19.24 0.23 22.30
N THR A 76 19.04 1.49 22.73
CA THR A 76 18.90 1.87 24.14
C THR A 76 17.47 1.81 24.67
N GLY A 77 16.47 1.67 23.78
CA GLY A 77 15.08 1.94 24.15
C GLY A 77 14.86 3.44 24.38
N ALA A 78 13.74 3.97 23.91
CA ALA A 78 13.45 5.38 24.00
C ALA A 78 11.96 5.62 24.18
N SER A 79 11.61 6.78 24.73
CA SER A 79 10.24 7.25 24.71
C SER A 79 9.91 7.80 23.33
N VAL A 80 8.84 7.30 22.72
CA VAL A 80 8.34 7.72 21.42
C VAL A 80 7.05 8.50 21.62
N LEU A 81 6.93 9.65 20.96
CA LEU A 81 5.69 10.42 20.99
C LEU A 81 4.72 9.90 19.94
N LEU A 82 3.49 9.62 20.38
CA LEU A 82 2.37 9.23 19.54
C LEU A 82 1.26 10.28 19.65
N ARG A 83 0.94 10.92 18.52
CA ARG A 83 -0.27 11.75 18.42
C ARG A 83 -1.42 10.91 17.88
N HIS A 84 -2.50 10.81 18.65
CA HIS A 84 -3.72 10.08 18.33
C HIS A 84 -4.94 11.02 18.45
N VAL A 85 -6.13 10.50 18.18
CA VAL A 85 -7.38 11.29 18.18
C VAL A 85 -7.68 11.89 19.57
N ASP A 86 -7.38 11.18 20.65
CA ASP A 86 -7.65 11.65 22.03
C ASP A 86 -6.55 12.56 22.60
N GLY A 87 -5.40 12.69 21.93
CA GLY A 87 -4.31 13.52 22.42
C GLY A 87 -2.91 13.09 21.98
N ILE A 88 -1.95 13.30 22.87
CA ILE A 88 -0.54 12.95 22.65
C ILE A 88 -0.10 12.07 23.82
N GLU A 89 0.43 10.90 23.49
CA GLU A 89 0.94 9.93 24.44
C GLU A 89 2.46 9.78 24.27
N MET A 90 3.18 9.70 25.39
CA MET A 90 4.59 9.34 25.39
C MET A 90 4.73 7.86 25.76
N ILE A 91 5.16 7.04 24.81
CA ILE A 91 5.18 5.58 24.95
C ILE A 91 6.62 5.10 25.13
N PRO A 92 6.96 4.42 26.23
CA PRO A 92 8.26 3.78 26.38
C PRO A 92 8.37 2.62 25.38
N PHE A 93 9.39 2.68 24.53
CA PHE A 93 9.55 1.75 23.43
C PHE A 93 10.92 1.09 23.45
N THR A 94 10.92 -0.24 23.43
CA THR A 94 12.13 -1.07 23.38
C THR A 94 11.97 -2.14 22.29
N ARG A 95 13.03 -2.91 22.02
CA ARG A 95 12.94 -4.08 21.13
C ARG A 95 11.97 -5.16 21.63
N ALA A 96 11.69 -5.18 22.93
CA ALA A 96 10.75 -6.13 23.53
C ALA A 96 9.31 -5.60 23.56
N THR A 97 9.06 -4.34 23.20
CA THR A 97 7.72 -3.76 23.20
C THR A 97 6.92 -4.30 22.01
N PRO A 98 5.89 -5.14 22.22
CA PRO A 98 5.05 -5.61 21.12
C PRO A 98 4.19 -4.46 20.61
N PHE A 99 4.08 -4.38 19.29
CA PHE A 99 3.15 -3.47 18.64
C PHE A 99 2.64 -4.00 17.32
N GLU A 100 1.44 -3.56 16.94
CA GLU A 100 0.81 -3.83 15.66
C GLU A 100 0.27 -2.53 15.07
N VAL A 101 0.25 -2.46 13.74
CA VAL A 101 -0.39 -1.36 13.01
C VAL A 101 -1.34 -1.98 12.00
N SER A 102 -2.61 -1.60 12.08
CA SER A 102 -3.64 -2.00 11.15
C SER A 102 -4.26 -0.79 10.47
N ASP A 103 -4.63 -0.95 9.20
CA ASP A 103 -5.27 0.11 8.43
C ASP A 103 -6.74 0.25 8.85
N ILE A 104 -7.19 1.49 9.00
CA ILE A 104 -8.62 1.81 9.09
C ILE A 104 -9.08 2.13 7.68
N VAL A 105 -10.00 1.32 7.19
CA VAL A 105 -10.47 1.36 5.81
C VAL A 105 -11.86 2.01 5.77
N CYS A 106 -12.09 2.85 4.76
CA CYS A 106 -13.40 3.46 4.54
C CYS A 106 -14.43 2.41 4.14
N PRO A 107 -15.54 2.26 4.88
CA PRO A 107 -16.59 1.32 4.50
C PRO A 107 -17.20 1.66 3.14
N GLU A 108 -17.67 0.63 2.44
CA GLU A 108 -18.39 0.79 1.18
C GLU A 108 -19.67 1.63 1.35
N GLY A 109 -19.89 2.54 0.42
CA GLY A 109 -21.09 3.41 0.41
C GLY A 109 -21.08 4.53 1.45
N ILE A 110 -19.98 4.72 2.20
CA ILE A 110 -19.82 5.84 3.14
C ILE A 110 -18.83 6.84 2.55
N GLU A 111 -19.15 8.13 2.63
CA GLU A 111 -18.23 9.20 2.26
C GLU A 111 -16.99 9.18 3.18
N PRO A 112 -15.75 9.27 2.64
CA PRO A 112 -14.54 9.19 3.46
C PRO A 112 -14.50 10.20 4.61
N ALA A 113 -15.07 11.39 4.42
CA ALA A 113 -15.16 12.40 5.48
C ALA A 113 -16.03 11.93 6.66
N ASP A 114 -17.16 11.28 6.38
CA ASP A 114 -18.07 10.75 7.40
C ASP A 114 -17.45 9.56 8.12
N ALA A 115 -16.82 8.65 7.36
CA ALA A 115 -16.09 7.52 7.94
C ALA A 115 -14.95 8.01 8.86
N ARG A 116 -14.19 9.04 8.43
CA ARG A 116 -13.16 9.68 9.27
C ARG A 116 -13.75 10.29 10.54
N ALA A 117 -14.87 11.01 10.43
CA ALA A 117 -15.52 11.62 11.58
C ALA A 117 -15.98 10.57 12.60
N SER A 118 -16.49 9.42 12.14
CA SER A 118 -16.91 8.32 13.01
C SER A 118 -15.77 7.72 13.84
N GLU A 119 -14.54 7.77 13.32
CA GLU A 119 -13.32 7.32 14.00
C GLU A 119 -12.60 8.45 14.77
N GLY A 120 -13.18 9.65 14.84
CA GLY A 120 -12.58 10.82 15.48
C GLY A 120 -11.40 11.43 14.71
N LEU A 121 -11.19 11.00 13.47
CA LEU A 121 -10.18 11.56 12.57
C LEU A 121 -10.67 12.89 12.00
N ARG A 122 -9.73 13.75 11.60
CA ARG A 122 -10.06 15.05 11.03
C ARG A 122 -10.78 14.87 9.69
N ALA A 123 -11.94 15.50 9.51
CA ALA A 123 -12.52 15.65 8.19
C ALA A 123 -11.52 16.41 7.30
N ARG A 124 -11.19 15.84 6.14
CA ARG A 124 -10.28 16.41 5.14
C ARG A 124 -10.98 16.40 3.79
#